data_AF-A0A8K0GBP4-F1
#
_entry.id   AF-A0A8K0GBP4-F1
#
_cell.length_a   1.000
_cell.length_b   1.000
_cell.length_c   1.000
_cell.angle_alpha   90.00
_cell.angle_beta   90.00
_cell.angle_gamma   90.00
#
_symmetry.space_group_name_H-M   'P 1'
#
loop_
_entity.id
_entity.type
_entity.pdbx_description
1 polymer ?
#
loop_
_entity_poly.entity_id
_entity_poly.type
_entity_poly.pdbx_seq_one_letter_code
_entity_poly.pdbx_strand_id
1 'polypeptide(L)'
;MKANTKREPQSSLFAFAEYGKVTMCSYVPKKNKSVILLSTMHSDNSVSGAKNKPEIMQYDNSTKRGVDNMDKMVTHYSTKRRTCRWPFAMFYNMTDTAYLASYIIYTCNNLLAKKSSHSRRTFYRELGKSLAMPSIEHHQHQPVPFIHRVLKDVSQSSVHAIFVNHTINNKAKQESLAVFVIGLYVKNTRNQSLNVVLVTYDKMFQ
;
A
#
# COMPACT_ATOMS: atom_id res chain seq x y z
N MET A 1 23.01 -21.58 -16.85
CA MET A 1 23.79 -21.39 -18.10
C MET A 1 24.99 -20.50 -17.81
N LYS A 2 26.21 -20.94 -18.16
CA LYS A 2 27.45 -20.18 -17.94
C LYS A 2 27.64 -19.20 -19.09
N ALA A 3 27.98 -17.94 -18.80
CA ALA A 3 28.19 -16.94 -19.85
C ALA A 3 29.45 -17.28 -20.67
N ASN A 4 29.37 -17.13 -21.99
CA ASN A 4 30.52 -17.34 -22.86
C ASN A 4 31.53 -16.20 -22.69
N THR A 5 32.70 -16.52 -22.14
CA THR A 5 33.79 -15.58 -21.83
C THR A 5 34.44 -14.97 -23.07
N LYS A 6 34.25 -15.60 -24.25
CA LYS A 6 34.89 -15.20 -25.51
C LYS A 6 34.05 -14.24 -26.36
N ARG A 7 32.79 -13.98 -25.98
CA ARG A 7 31.90 -13.10 -26.76
C ARG A 7 32.10 -11.64 -26.38
N GLU A 8 32.18 -10.80 -27.41
CA GLU A 8 32.28 -9.35 -27.24
C GLU A 8 31.01 -8.76 -26.60
N PRO A 9 31.16 -7.75 -25.73
CA PRO A 9 30.04 -6.97 -25.23
C PRO A 9 29.21 -6.37 -26.37
N GLN A 10 27.91 -6.24 -26.15
CA GLN A 10 26.94 -5.70 -27.10
C GLN A 10 26.78 -6.50 -28.40
N SER A 11 27.27 -7.75 -28.44
CA SER A 11 27.01 -8.68 -29.55
C SER A 11 25.69 -9.42 -29.36
N SER A 12 25.00 -9.70 -30.47
CA SER A 12 23.80 -10.56 -30.54
C SER A 12 24.03 -11.73 -31.47
N LEU A 13 23.41 -12.87 -31.16
CA LEU A 13 23.31 -14.03 -32.04
C LEU A 13 21.83 -14.39 -32.16
N PHE A 14 21.41 -14.77 -33.36
CA PHE A 14 20.03 -15.16 -33.65
C PHE A 14 20.02 -16.58 -34.18
N ALA A 15 19.06 -17.37 -33.73
CA ALA A 15 18.75 -18.67 -34.28
C ALA A 15 17.27 -18.67 -34.67
N PHE A 16 16.99 -19.04 -35.91
CA PHE A 16 15.64 -19.12 -36.47
C PHE A 16 15.28 -20.58 -36.60
N ALA A 17 14.13 -20.98 -36.04
CA ALA A 17 13.63 -22.33 -36.22
C ALA A 17 13.20 -22.54 -37.68
N GLU A 18 13.65 -23.63 -38.28
CA GLU A 18 13.29 -24.01 -39.66
C GLU A 18 11.81 -24.44 -39.74
N TYR A 19 11.33 -25.10 -38.68
CA TYR A 19 9.94 -25.52 -38.53
C TYR A 19 9.29 -24.75 -37.36
N GLY A 20 8.56 -23.68 -37.70
CA GLY A 20 7.84 -22.83 -36.76
C GLY A 20 8.35 -21.39 -36.72
N LYS A 21 7.46 -20.43 -36.45
CA LYS A 21 7.81 -19.01 -36.30
C LYS A 21 8.40 -18.75 -34.92
N VAL A 22 9.57 -19.34 -34.62
CA VAL A 22 10.27 -19.13 -33.34
C VAL A 22 11.68 -18.61 -33.61
N THR A 23 12.00 -17.50 -33.00
CA THR A 23 13.32 -16.88 -33.04
C THR A 23 13.92 -16.87 -31.64
N MET A 24 15.14 -17.39 -31.51
CA MET A 24 15.95 -17.29 -30.31
C MET A 24 17.01 -16.21 -30.50
N CYS A 25 17.16 -15.33 -29.51
CA CYS A 25 18.18 -14.29 -29.49
C CYS A 25 19.08 -14.44 -28.26
N SER A 26 20.39 -14.43 -28.45
CA SER A 26 21.39 -14.41 -27.38
C SER A 26 22.21 -13.12 -27.43
N TYR A 27 21.92 -12.22 -26.49
CA TYR A 27 22.57 -10.92 -26.35
C TYR A 27 23.57 -10.90 -25.19
N VAL A 28 24.69 -10.20 -25.36
CA VAL A 28 25.74 -10.04 -24.34
C VAL A 28 25.75 -8.58 -23.86
N PRO A 29 25.02 -8.21 -22.79
CA PRO A 29 24.98 -6.81 -22.35
C PRO A 29 26.32 -6.32 -21.76
N LYS A 30 27.08 -7.24 -21.14
CA LYS A 30 28.38 -6.97 -20.53
C LYS A 30 29.22 -8.25 -20.51
N LYS A 31 30.55 -8.10 -20.39
CA LYS A 31 31.48 -9.23 -20.32
C LYS A 31 31.01 -10.23 -19.25
N ASN A 32 31.06 -11.51 -19.58
CA ASN A 32 30.64 -12.62 -18.71
C ASN A 32 29.14 -12.59 -18.29
N LYS A 33 28.27 -11.91 -19.04
CA LYS A 33 26.82 -12.01 -18.89
C LYS A 33 26.17 -12.20 -20.26
N SER A 34 25.14 -13.04 -20.31
CA SER A 34 24.32 -13.22 -21.50
C SER A 34 22.85 -13.24 -21.10
N VAL A 35 22.02 -12.68 -21.97
CA VAL A 35 20.57 -12.73 -21.91
C VAL A 35 20.10 -13.52 -23.11
N ILE A 36 19.29 -14.55 -22.87
CA ILE A 36 18.71 -15.38 -23.91
C ILE A 36 17.21 -15.11 -23.91
N LEU A 37 16.67 -14.85 -25.09
CA LEU A 37 15.28 -14.50 -25.33
C LEU A 37 14.74 -15.45 -26.39
N LEU A 38 13.50 -15.87 -26.20
CA LEU A 38 12.72 -16.64 -27.17
C LEU A 38 11.50 -15.80 -27.53
N SER A 39 11.20 -15.72 -28.82
CA SER A 39 10.08 -14.94 -29.32
C SER A 39 9.43 -15.66 -30.49
N THR A 40 8.10 -15.69 -30.50
CA THR A 40 7.28 -16.18 -31.62
C THR A 40 6.79 -15.07 -32.55
N MET A 41 6.97 -13.80 -32.16
CA MET A 41 6.43 -12.64 -32.87
C MET A 41 7.43 -12.02 -33.85
N HIS A 42 8.72 -12.17 -33.57
CA HIS A 42 9.82 -11.60 -34.34
C HIS A 42 10.43 -12.67 -35.23
N SER A 43 10.64 -12.35 -36.51
CA SER A 43 11.20 -13.25 -37.53
C SER A 43 12.49 -12.73 -38.14
N ASP A 44 13.06 -11.66 -37.59
CA ASP A 44 14.24 -10.97 -38.09
C ASP A 44 15.33 -10.84 -37.02
N ASN A 45 16.51 -10.39 -37.47
CA ASN A 45 17.69 -10.15 -36.65
C ASN A 45 17.90 -8.64 -36.41
N SER A 46 16.83 -7.86 -36.37
CA SER A 46 16.91 -6.41 -36.23
C SER A 46 17.57 -6.01 -34.91
N VAL A 47 18.47 -5.04 -35.02
CA VAL A 47 19.24 -4.49 -33.90
C VAL A 47 19.20 -2.97 -34.02
N SER A 48 18.94 -2.28 -32.92
CA SER A 48 18.86 -0.81 -32.92
C SER A 48 19.47 -0.16 -31.68
N GLY A 49 19.81 1.13 -31.84
CA GLY A 49 20.33 2.00 -30.79
C GLY A 49 21.83 1.83 -30.48
N ALA A 50 22.36 2.75 -29.66
CA ALA A 50 23.79 2.89 -29.37
C ALA A 50 24.46 1.69 -28.66
N LYS A 51 23.69 0.69 -28.21
CA LYS A 51 24.20 -0.53 -27.53
C LYS A 51 23.93 -1.81 -28.31
N ASN A 52 23.58 -1.68 -29.60
CA ASN A 52 23.22 -2.79 -30.47
C ASN A 52 22.22 -3.74 -29.79
N LYS A 53 21.12 -3.18 -29.26
CA LYS A 53 20.11 -3.97 -28.56
C LYS A 53 19.18 -4.64 -29.58
N PRO A 54 18.99 -5.97 -29.51
CA PRO A 54 18.01 -6.66 -30.33
C PRO A 54 16.61 -6.07 -30.12
N GLU A 55 15.83 -5.94 -31.17
CA GLU A 55 14.44 -5.47 -31.07
C GLU A 55 13.61 -6.36 -30.14
N ILE A 56 13.79 -7.69 -30.23
CA ILE A 56 13.17 -8.67 -29.33
C ILE A 56 13.39 -8.29 -27.87
N MET A 57 14.61 -7.86 -27.51
CA MET A 57 14.93 -7.45 -26.14
C MET A 57 14.23 -6.15 -25.77
N GLN A 58 14.09 -5.21 -26.69
CA GLN A 58 13.42 -3.93 -26.45
C GLN A 58 11.92 -4.13 -26.24
N TYR A 59 11.28 -4.93 -27.10
CA TYR A 59 9.88 -5.31 -26.98
C TYR A 59 9.59 -6.09 -25.69
N ASP A 60 10.44 -7.05 -25.35
CA ASP A 60 10.32 -7.81 -24.12
C ASP A 60 10.43 -6.91 -22.87
N ASN A 61 11.36 -5.95 -22.86
CA ASN A 61 11.48 -4.99 -21.77
C ASN A 61 10.32 -3.97 -21.68
N SER A 62 9.67 -3.64 -22.80
CA SER A 62 8.52 -2.73 -22.80
C SER A 62 7.27 -3.40 -22.23
N THR A 63 7.12 -4.71 -22.48
CA THR A 63 5.93 -5.49 -22.07
C THR A 63 6.05 -6.10 -20.66
N LYS A 64 7.26 -6.43 -20.20
CA LYS A 64 7.48 -7.10 -18.89
C LYS A 64 7.14 -6.30 -17.63
N ARG A 65 6.84 -5.01 -17.74
CA ARG A 65 6.68 -4.13 -16.56
C ARG A 65 5.33 -4.22 -15.85
N GLY A 66 4.34 -4.89 -16.44
CA GLY A 66 2.95 -4.88 -15.94
C GLY A 66 2.82 -5.39 -14.50
N VAL A 67 3.34 -6.59 -14.23
CA VAL A 67 3.23 -7.24 -12.92
C VAL A 67 4.01 -6.47 -11.86
N ASP A 68 5.25 -6.05 -12.14
CA ASP A 68 6.07 -5.28 -11.21
C ASP A 68 5.42 -3.93 -10.84
N ASN A 69 4.79 -3.28 -11.82
CA ASN A 69 4.08 -2.03 -11.56
C ASN A 69 2.84 -2.28 -10.68
N MET A 70 2.08 -3.34 -10.96
CA MET A 70 0.95 -3.75 -10.13
C MET A 70 1.39 -4.06 -8.70
N ASP A 71 2.46 -4.84 -8.52
CA ASP A 71 2.98 -5.24 -7.22
C ASP A 71 3.44 -4.03 -6.39
N LYS A 72 4.12 -3.06 -7.03
CA LYS A 72 4.46 -1.78 -6.39
C LYS A 72 3.21 -1.02 -5.95
N MET A 73 2.19 -0.95 -6.80
CA MET A 73 0.95 -0.23 -6.49
C MET A 73 0.18 -0.86 -5.32
N VAL A 74 0.11 -2.19 -5.29
CA VAL A 74 -0.50 -2.97 -4.21
C VAL A 74 0.28 -2.78 -2.91
N THR A 75 1.61 -2.88 -2.96
CA THR A 75 2.47 -2.76 -1.78
C THR A 75 2.34 -1.39 -1.10
N HIS A 76 2.16 -0.32 -1.87
CA HIS A 76 1.98 1.04 -1.34
C HIS A 76 0.69 1.23 -0.51
N TYR A 77 -0.36 0.45 -0.77
CA TYR A 77 -1.65 0.57 -0.09
C TYR A 77 -2.18 -0.82 0.28
N SER A 78 -1.35 -1.60 0.97
CA SER A 78 -1.69 -2.96 1.37
C SER A 78 -2.53 -2.99 2.66
N THR A 79 -3.51 -3.88 2.68
CA THR A 79 -4.35 -4.20 3.85
C THR A 79 -3.81 -5.38 4.67
N LYS A 80 -2.67 -5.95 4.26
CA LYS A 80 -2.04 -7.10 4.91
C LYS A 80 -1.73 -6.81 6.37
N ARG A 81 -2.05 -7.77 7.23
CA ARG A 81 -1.64 -7.79 8.64
C ARG A 81 -0.78 -9.01 8.91
N ARG A 82 0.10 -8.91 9.92
CA ARG A 82 0.89 -10.06 10.36
C ARG A 82 -0.05 -11.18 10.82
N THR A 83 0.05 -12.33 10.17
CA THR A 83 -0.78 -13.50 10.46
C THR A 83 0.04 -14.77 10.27
N CYS A 84 -0.21 -15.78 11.10
CA CYS A 84 0.37 -17.11 10.95
C CYS A 84 -0.57 -18.06 10.17
N ARG A 85 -1.71 -17.56 9.69
CA ARG A 85 -2.74 -18.34 9.00
C ARG A 85 -2.66 -18.04 7.50
N TRP A 86 -2.14 -19.00 6.72
CA TRP A 86 -2.01 -18.87 5.26
C TRP A 86 -3.30 -18.46 4.53
N PRO A 87 -4.50 -18.95 4.90
CA PRO A 87 -5.74 -18.50 4.27
C PRO A 87 -6.00 -17.00 4.40
N PHE A 88 -5.66 -16.41 5.56
CA PHE A 88 -5.78 -14.96 5.75
C PHE A 88 -4.76 -14.18 4.92
N ALA A 89 -3.55 -14.72 4.74
CA ALA A 89 -2.57 -14.11 3.84
C ALA A 89 -3.09 -14.07 2.39
N MET A 90 -3.73 -15.14 1.92
CA MET A 90 -4.39 -15.17 0.61
C MET A 90 -5.55 -14.18 0.53
N PHE A 91 -6.39 -14.12 1.56
CA PHE A 91 -7.50 -13.16 1.62
C PHE A 91 -6.99 -11.71 1.49
N TYR A 92 -5.93 -11.34 2.20
CA TYR A 92 -5.35 -9.99 2.07
C TYR A 92 -4.80 -9.70 0.67
N ASN A 93 -4.20 -10.69 0.01
CA ASN A 93 -3.77 -10.53 -1.38
C ASN A 93 -4.98 -10.29 -2.31
N MET A 94 -6.05 -11.07 -2.14
CA MET A 94 -7.28 -10.90 -2.93
C MET A 94 -7.91 -9.53 -2.72
N THR A 95 -8.02 -9.06 -1.47
CA THR A 95 -8.57 -7.74 -1.18
C THR A 95 -7.72 -6.64 -1.80
N ASP A 96 -6.40 -6.67 -1.63
CA ASP A 96 -5.51 -5.65 -2.20
C ASP A 96 -5.60 -5.58 -3.73
N THR A 97 -5.66 -6.74 -4.39
CA THR A 97 -5.85 -6.81 -5.86
C THR A 97 -7.24 -6.32 -6.28
N ALA A 98 -8.30 -6.65 -5.53
CA ALA A 98 -9.66 -6.20 -5.82
C ALA A 98 -9.81 -4.67 -5.67
N TYR A 99 -9.18 -4.07 -4.66
CA TYR A 99 -9.14 -2.61 -4.50
C TYR A 99 -8.46 -1.94 -5.70
N LEU A 100 -7.33 -2.49 -6.17
CA LEU A 100 -6.65 -1.95 -7.34
C LEU A 100 -7.47 -2.11 -8.62
N ALA A 101 -8.10 -3.28 -8.82
CA ALA A 101 -8.95 -3.54 -9.97
C ALA A 101 -10.17 -2.58 -10.02
N SER A 102 -10.84 -2.37 -8.88
CA SER A 102 -11.96 -1.43 -8.80
C SER A 102 -11.51 0.01 -9.09
N TYR A 103 -10.32 0.42 -8.64
CA TYR A 103 -9.75 1.71 -9.00
C TYR A 103 -9.45 1.84 -10.49
N ILE A 104 -8.90 0.81 -11.13
CA ILE A 104 -8.65 0.81 -12.58
C ILE A 104 -9.97 1.02 -13.33
N ILE A 105 -11.00 0.24 -13.02
CA ILE A 105 -12.33 0.37 -13.63
C ILE A 105 -12.90 1.79 -13.42
N TYR A 106 -12.83 2.28 -12.18
CA TYR A 106 -13.28 3.64 -11.86
C TYR A 106 -12.55 4.69 -12.70
N THR A 107 -11.22 4.58 -12.85
CA THR A 107 -10.44 5.53 -13.66
C THR A 107 -10.71 5.41 -15.16
N CYS A 108 -10.96 4.20 -15.67
CA CYS A 108 -11.34 3.96 -17.06
C CYS A 108 -12.70 4.56 -17.39
N ASN A 109 -13.62 4.59 -16.43
CA ASN A 109 -14.95 5.18 -16.60
C ASN A 109 -14.97 6.70 -16.35
N ASN A 110 -13.92 7.25 -15.72
CA ASN A 110 -13.81 8.67 -15.36
C ASN A 110 -12.56 9.31 -15.96
N LEU A 111 -12.34 9.12 -17.26
CA LEU A 111 -11.09 9.53 -17.95
C LEU A 111 -10.81 11.03 -17.89
N LEU A 112 -11.86 11.86 -17.81
CA LEU A 112 -11.76 13.33 -17.74
C LEU A 112 -11.48 13.85 -16.31
N ALA A 113 -11.54 12.98 -15.30
CA ALA A 113 -11.28 13.38 -13.93
C ALA A 113 -9.78 13.72 -13.75
N LYS A 114 -9.51 14.90 -13.19
CA LYS A 114 -8.14 15.34 -12.91
C LYS A 114 -7.47 14.38 -11.93
N LYS A 115 -6.47 13.65 -12.42
CA LYS A 115 -5.65 12.76 -11.57
C LYS A 115 -4.77 13.60 -10.66
N SER A 116 -5.02 13.55 -9.37
CA SER A 116 -4.14 14.10 -8.33
C SER A 116 -3.27 12.99 -7.74
N SER A 117 -2.13 13.37 -7.13
CA SER A 117 -1.24 12.45 -6.41
C SER A 117 -2.00 11.58 -5.38
N HIS A 118 -3.05 12.15 -4.77
CA HIS A 118 -3.85 11.49 -3.74
C HIS A 118 -5.11 10.80 -4.26
N SER A 119 -5.39 10.83 -5.56
CA SER A 119 -6.65 10.32 -6.14
C SER A 119 -6.95 8.87 -5.76
N ARG A 120 -5.95 7.98 -5.79
CA ARG A 120 -6.10 6.58 -5.36
C ARG A 120 -6.41 6.44 -3.88
N ARG A 121 -5.73 7.21 -3.03
CA ARG A 121 -5.95 7.20 -1.57
C ARG A 121 -7.36 7.67 -1.23
N THR A 122 -7.81 8.75 -1.87
CA THR A 122 -9.17 9.27 -1.68
C THR A 122 -10.21 8.24 -2.13
N PHE A 123 -10.02 7.61 -3.29
CA PHE A 123 -10.89 6.55 -3.77
C PHE A 123 -10.99 5.39 -2.77
N TYR A 124 -9.87 4.87 -2.27
CA TYR A 124 -9.88 3.79 -1.26
C TYR A 124 -10.56 4.19 0.03
N ARG A 125 -10.39 5.44 0.48
CA ARG A 125 -11.05 5.95 1.69
C ARG A 125 -12.56 6.00 1.51
N GLU A 126 -13.04 6.57 0.41
CA GLU A 126 -14.49 6.66 0.17
C GLU A 126 -15.10 5.28 -0.07
N LEU A 127 -14.41 4.39 -0.79
CA LEU A 127 -14.85 3.00 -0.96
C LEU A 127 -14.94 2.28 0.39
N GLY A 128 -13.92 2.40 1.24
CA GLY A 128 -13.93 1.79 2.58
C GLY A 128 -15.06 2.30 3.47
N LYS A 129 -15.36 3.61 3.42
CA LYS A 129 -16.51 4.18 4.12
C LYS A 129 -17.82 3.62 3.58
N SER A 130 -18.02 3.62 2.26
CA SER A 130 -19.25 3.11 1.65
C SER A 130 -19.53 1.65 1.97
N LEU A 131 -18.48 0.81 2.07
CA LEU A 131 -18.63 -0.58 2.48
C LEU A 131 -18.96 -0.73 3.98
N ALA A 132 -18.51 0.21 4.83
CA ALA A 132 -18.74 0.17 6.27
C ALA A 132 -20.08 0.80 6.70
N MET A 133 -20.59 1.78 5.95
CA MET A 133 -21.80 2.56 6.32
C MET A 133 -23.02 1.67 6.65
N PRO A 134 -23.39 0.66 5.84
CA PRO A 134 -24.56 -0.16 6.16
C PRO A 134 -24.45 -0.89 7.50
N SER A 135 -23.26 -1.39 7.84
CA SER A 135 -23.01 -2.05 9.12
C SER A 135 -23.03 -1.06 10.29
N ILE A 136 -22.49 0.15 10.09
CA ILE A 136 -22.51 1.21 11.11
C ILE A 136 -23.95 1.63 11.41
N GLU A 137 -24.75 1.88 10.38
CA GLU A 137 -26.16 2.25 10.50
C GLU A 137 -26.96 1.13 11.17
N HIS A 138 -26.74 -0.13 10.79
CA HIS A 138 -27.39 -1.27 11.44
C HIS A 138 -27.07 -1.34 12.95
N HIS A 139 -25.80 -1.14 13.32
CA HIS A 139 -25.37 -1.14 14.72
C HIS A 139 -25.89 0.07 15.52
N GLN A 140 -26.18 1.20 14.89
CA GLN A 140 -26.83 2.33 15.56
C GLN A 140 -28.26 2.01 15.99
N HIS A 141 -28.98 1.23 15.19
CA HIS A 141 -30.37 0.84 15.47
C HIS A 141 -30.49 -0.40 16.36
N GLN A 142 -29.40 -1.13 16.58
CA GLN A 142 -29.31 -2.31 17.45
C GLN A 142 -28.43 -1.96 18.68
N PRO A 143 -29.01 -1.42 19.77
CA PRO A 143 -28.22 -1.05 20.94
C PRO A 143 -27.56 -2.31 21.54
N VAL A 144 -26.25 -2.46 21.32
CA VAL A 144 -25.46 -3.49 21.99
C VAL A 144 -25.52 -3.25 23.52
N PRO A 145 -25.92 -4.24 24.33
CA PRO A 145 -26.21 -4.03 25.75
C PRO A 145 -24.99 -3.62 26.59
N PHE A 146 -23.75 -3.75 26.08
CA PHE A 146 -22.54 -3.55 26.86
C PHE A 146 -21.93 -2.14 26.78
N ILE A 147 -21.85 -1.51 25.60
CA ILE A 147 -21.14 -0.22 25.44
C ILE A 147 -22.03 0.97 25.79
N HIS A 148 -23.34 0.86 25.59
CA HIS A 148 -24.27 1.97 25.85
C HIS A 148 -24.43 2.29 27.34
N ARG A 149 -24.12 1.34 28.24
CA ARG A 149 -24.10 1.58 29.69
C ARG A 149 -22.91 2.43 30.11
N VAL A 150 -21.72 2.12 29.59
CA VAL A 150 -20.47 2.81 29.97
C VAL A 150 -20.46 4.27 29.52
N LEU A 151 -20.96 4.59 28.33
CA LEU A 151 -20.99 5.98 27.86
C LEU A 151 -22.10 6.82 28.48
N LYS A 152 -23.26 6.22 28.82
CA LYS A 152 -24.33 6.94 29.54
C LYS A 152 -23.94 7.24 30.98
N ASP A 153 -23.28 6.31 31.67
CA ASP A 153 -22.83 6.53 33.05
C ASP A 153 -21.72 7.59 33.14
N VAL A 154 -20.85 7.69 32.13
CA VAL A 154 -19.81 8.74 32.03
C VAL A 154 -20.40 10.11 31.69
N SER A 155 -21.46 10.15 30.87
CA SER A 155 -22.19 11.39 30.52
C SER A 155 -22.98 11.97 31.70
N GLN A 156 -23.49 11.16 32.62
CA GLN A 156 -24.29 11.62 33.76
C GLN A 156 -23.42 11.93 35.00
N SER A 157 -22.26 11.29 35.15
CA SER A 157 -21.39 11.46 36.34
C SER A 157 -20.39 12.62 36.23
N SER A 158 -20.28 13.25 35.05
CA SER A 158 -19.20 14.22 34.76
C SER A 158 -19.72 15.65 34.60
N VAL A 159 -20.55 16.13 35.54
CA VAL A 159 -20.79 17.58 35.70
C VAL A 159 -19.85 18.10 36.78
N HIS A 160 -18.53 18.10 36.50
CA HIS A 160 -17.50 18.95 37.14
C HIS A 160 -16.14 18.67 36.47
N ALA A 161 -16.03 18.92 35.16
CA ALA A 161 -14.71 19.03 34.53
C ALA A 161 -14.15 20.43 34.82
N ILE A 162 -13.37 20.55 35.89
CA ILE A 162 -12.57 21.74 36.16
C ILE A 162 -11.46 21.78 35.09
N PHE A 163 -11.61 22.66 34.10
CA PHE A 163 -10.55 23.00 33.16
C PHE A 163 -9.48 23.81 33.90
N VAL A 164 -8.32 23.21 34.15
CA VAL A 164 -7.11 23.95 34.53
C VAL A 164 -6.19 24.00 33.31
N ASN A 165 -6.19 25.14 32.60
CA ASN A 165 -5.18 25.43 31.59
C ASN A 165 -3.91 25.91 32.29
N HIS A 166 -2.81 25.17 32.15
CA HIS A 166 -1.49 25.64 32.54
C HIS A 166 -0.58 25.70 31.32
N THR A 167 -0.25 26.91 30.86
CA THR A 167 0.75 27.16 29.83
C THR A 167 2.14 27.15 30.49
N ILE A 168 2.95 26.12 30.21
CA ILE A 168 4.36 26.10 30.61
C ILE A 168 5.18 26.68 29.46
N ASN A 169 5.75 27.87 29.69
CA ASN A 169 6.54 28.60 28.71
C ASN A 169 8.03 28.28 28.94
N ASN A 170 8.61 27.41 28.11
CA ASN A 170 10.02 27.06 28.21
C ASN A 170 10.84 27.77 27.12
N LYS A 171 11.76 28.66 27.54
CA LYS A 171 12.72 29.34 26.66
C LYS A 171 13.85 28.40 26.24
N ALA A 172 13.54 27.41 25.39
CA ALA A 172 14.52 26.72 24.54
C ALA A 172 13.74 25.76 23.62
N LYS A 173 13.76 26.03 22.31
CA LYS A 173 13.03 25.34 21.24
C LYS A 173 11.51 25.54 21.22
N GLN A 174 11.06 26.12 20.11
CA GLN A 174 9.69 26.46 19.77
C GLN A 174 8.94 25.20 19.31
N GLU A 175 8.62 24.30 20.25
CA GLU A 175 7.66 23.21 20.05
C GLU A 175 6.61 23.27 21.18
N SER A 176 5.39 23.67 20.84
CA SER A 176 4.25 23.66 21.77
C SER A 176 3.75 22.21 21.90
N LEU A 177 4.24 21.49 22.90
CA LEU A 177 3.69 20.17 23.26
C LEU A 177 2.51 20.39 24.22
N ALA A 178 1.28 20.20 23.72
CA ALA A 178 0.11 20.11 24.57
C ALA A 178 0.09 18.74 25.25
N VAL A 179 0.53 18.67 26.51
CA VAL A 179 0.42 17.46 27.33
C VAL A 179 -0.97 17.45 27.98
N PHE A 180 -1.89 16.65 27.45
CA PHE A 180 -3.17 16.39 28.11
C PHE A 180 -3.00 15.27 29.13
N VAL A 181 -2.95 15.63 30.41
CA VAL A 181 -3.05 14.66 31.51
C VAL A 181 -4.51 14.54 31.90
N ILE A 182 -5.17 13.45 31.48
CA ILE A 182 -6.52 13.14 31.93
C ILE A 182 -6.39 12.23 33.15
N GLY A 183 -6.53 12.81 34.34
CA GLY A 183 -6.68 12.04 35.57
C GLY A 183 -8.11 11.52 35.69
N LEU A 184 -8.31 10.22 35.44
CA LEU A 184 -9.60 9.57 35.73
C LEU A 184 -9.58 9.08 37.17
N TYR A 185 -10.45 9.66 38.00
CA TYR A 185 -10.70 9.21 39.35
C TYR A 185 -11.87 8.22 39.36
N VAL A 186 -11.58 6.93 39.54
CA VAL A 186 -12.62 5.89 39.60
C VAL A 186 -12.72 5.37 41.03
N LYS A 187 -13.88 5.58 41.67
CA LYS A 187 -14.23 4.94 42.94
C LYS A 187 -14.98 3.65 42.66
N ASN A 188 -14.45 2.53 43.16
CA ASN A 188 -15.16 1.25 43.10
C ASN A 188 -16.22 1.18 44.22
N THR A 189 -17.20 0.29 44.07
CA THR A 189 -18.33 0.00 45.00
C THR A 189 -17.92 -0.36 46.43
N ARG A 190 -16.61 -0.53 46.71
CA ARG A 190 -16.03 -0.70 48.06
C ARG A 190 -15.25 0.53 48.57
N ASN A 191 -15.46 1.69 47.97
CA ASN A 191 -14.86 2.98 48.36
C ASN A 191 -13.32 3.00 48.36
N GLN A 192 -12.67 2.15 47.56
CA GLN A 192 -11.23 2.24 47.29
C GLN A 192 -10.98 3.07 46.04
N SER A 193 -10.07 4.04 46.15
CA SER A 193 -9.69 4.96 45.08
C SER A 193 -8.57 4.36 44.22
N LEU A 194 -8.86 4.13 42.95
CA LEU A 194 -7.86 3.79 41.94
C LEU A 194 -7.61 5.01 41.07
N ASN A 195 -6.39 5.56 41.14
CA ASN A 195 -5.93 6.61 40.24
C ASN A 195 -5.37 5.94 38.99
N VAL A 196 -6.10 6.01 37.87
CA VAL A 196 -5.60 5.56 36.58
C VAL A 196 -5.15 6.79 35.80
N VAL A 197 -3.83 6.95 35.66
CA VAL A 197 -3.24 8.03 34.87
C VAL A 197 -3.02 7.50 33.45
N LEU A 198 -3.83 7.99 32.50
CA LEU A 198 -3.59 7.76 31.08
C LEU A 198 -2.87 8.97 30.50
N VAL A 199 -1.61 8.76 30.10
CA VAL A 199 -0.82 9.77 29.39
C VAL A 199 -0.91 9.46 27.91
N THR A 200 -1.60 10.32 27.16
CA THR A 200 -1.65 10.25 25.69
C THR A 200 -0.77 11.35 25.11
N TYR A 201 0.23 10.97 24.32
CA TYR A 201 1.07 11.91 23.57
C TYR A 201 0.51 12.04 22.17
N ASP A 202 0.05 13.24 21.81
CA ASP A 202 -0.32 13.56 20.43
C ASP A 202 0.74 14.49 19.82
N LYS A 203 1.46 14.00 18.81
CA LYS A 203 2.41 14.82 18.04
C LYS A 203 1.63 15.57 16.98
N MET A 204 1.27 16.82 17.25
CA MET A 204 0.85 17.73 16.17
C MET A 204 2.06 18.11 15.33
N PHE A 205 2.18 17.55 14.13
CA PHE A 205 3.07 18.07 13.09
C PHE A 205 2.42 19.31 12.46
N GLN A 206 3.09 20.46 12.56
CA GLN A 206 3.03 21.52 11.55
C GLN A 206 4.08 21.25 10.47
#